data_AF-A0A182MHW5-F1
#
_entry.id   AF-A0A182MHW5-F1
#
_cell.length_a   1.000
_cell.length_b   1.000
_cell.length_c   1.000
_cell.angle_alpha   90.00
_cell.angle_beta   90.00
_cell.angle_gamma   90.00
#
_symmetry.space_group_name_H-M   'P 1'
#
loop_
_entity.id
_entity.type
_entity.pdbx_description
1 polymer ?
#
loop_
_entity_poly.entity_id
_entity_poly.type
_entity_poly.pdbx_seq_one_letter_code
_entity_poly.pdbx_strand_id
1 'polypeptide(L)'
;MYRLALVVALFALAYHFGECTKHYSESHFCDTNYCPPGKANVGCRCKFNESYGTGCKGKSPKLHKFTKKDSQFILHLHNHLRHLFACGFINSFFPAVRMVQLVRYFSRIAER
;
A
#
# COMPACT_ATOMS: atom_id res chain seq x y z
N MET A 1 14.67 38.32 -22.75
CA MET A 1 13.31 37.85 -22.35
C MET A 1 13.18 36.32 -22.38
N TYR A 2 13.81 35.61 -23.32
CA TYR A 2 13.75 34.13 -23.41
C TYR A 2 14.39 33.38 -22.22
N ARG A 3 15.48 33.92 -21.65
CA ARG A 3 16.20 33.29 -20.53
C ARG A 3 15.39 33.23 -19.23
N LEU A 4 14.57 34.25 -18.96
CA LEU A 4 13.69 34.26 -17.79
C LEU A 4 12.53 33.27 -17.94
N ALA A 5 11.92 33.19 -19.13
CA ALA A 5 10.85 32.25 -19.41
C ALA A 5 11.31 30.78 -19.27
N LEU A 6 12.55 30.48 -19.69
CA LEU A 6 13.13 29.14 -19.61
C LEU A 6 13.40 28.70 -18.15
N VAL A 7 13.85 29.64 -17.31
CA VAL A 7 14.06 29.41 -15.88
C VAL A 7 12.73 29.16 -15.16
N VAL A 8 11.71 29.97 -15.43
CA VAL A 8 10.37 29.80 -14.84
C VAL A 8 9.74 28.48 -15.27
N ALA A 9 9.91 28.06 -16.53
CA ALA A 9 9.43 26.78 -17.03
C ALA A 9 10.12 25.58 -16.34
N LEU A 10 11.44 25.66 -16.09
CA LEU A 10 12.19 24.62 -15.38
C LEU A 10 11.77 24.50 -13.91
N PHE A 11 11.56 25.64 -13.23
CA PHE A 11 11.03 25.63 -11.86
C PHE A 11 9.61 25.06 -11.81
N ALA A 12 8.72 25.46 -12.73
CA ALA A 12 7.37 24.89 -12.80
C ALA A 12 7.40 23.37 -13.06
N LEU A 13 8.28 22.89 -13.94
CA LEU A 13 8.47 21.46 -14.17
C LEU A 13 8.94 20.74 -12.88
N ALA A 14 9.91 21.30 -12.15
CA ALA A 14 10.38 20.71 -10.90
C ALA A 14 9.28 20.67 -9.81
N TYR A 15 8.40 21.66 -9.75
CA TYR A 15 7.24 21.67 -8.84
C TYR A 15 6.16 20.67 -9.26
N HIS A 16 5.94 20.43 -10.55
CA HIS A 16 4.95 19.47 -11.03
C HIS A 16 5.42 18.01 -11.00
N PHE A 17 6.74 17.76 -11.15
CA PHE A 17 7.34 16.43 -11.09
C PHE A 17 7.99 16.09 -9.74
N GLY A 18 7.87 16.99 -8.75
CA GLY A 18 8.16 16.72 -7.35
C GLY A 18 7.13 15.78 -6.74
N GLU A 19 7.00 14.58 -7.28
CA GLU A 19 6.30 13.48 -6.63
C GLU A 19 7.02 13.26 -5.30
N CYS A 20 6.42 13.75 -4.20
CA CYS A 20 6.92 13.52 -2.86
C CYS A 20 6.86 12.02 -2.57
N THR A 21 7.89 11.26 -2.97
CA THR A 21 8.16 9.97 -2.39
C THR A 21 8.44 10.22 -0.92
N LYS A 22 7.42 9.99 -0.08
CA LYS A 22 7.61 9.98 1.37
C LYS A 22 8.53 8.79 1.66
N HIS A 23 9.84 9.03 1.64
CA HIS A 23 10.84 8.10 2.13
C HIS A 23 10.71 8.02 3.64
N TYR A 24 9.89 7.09 4.11
CA TYR A 24 9.87 6.73 5.52
C TYR A 24 11.16 5.97 5.83
N SER A 25 11.90 6.39 6.86
CA SER A 25 13.06 5.65 7.33
C SER A 25 12.64 4.29 7.89
N GLU A 26 13.52 3.29 7.84
CA GLU A 26 13.31 1.97 8.48
C GLU A 26 12.95 2.06 9.97
N SER A 27 13.33 3.17 10.61
CA SER A 27 13.01 3.50 12.01
C SER A 27 11.60 4.02 12.22
N HIS A 28 10.92 4.54 11.19
CA HIS A 28 9.55 5.05 11.30
C HIS A 28 8.58 3.96 11.77
N PHE A 29 8.76 2.73 11.28
CA PHE A 29 7.94 1.60 11.70
C PHE A 29 8.27 1.11 13.12
N CYS A 30 9.37 1.56 13.73
CA CYS A 30 9.76 1.14 15.07
C CYS A 30 9.02 1.87 16.20
N ASP A 31 8.15 2.82 15.88
CA ASP A 31 7.31 3.47 16.88
C ASP A 31 6.41 2.43 17.58
N THR A 32 6.50 2.39 18.91
CA THR A 32 5.82 1.44 19.77
C THR A 32 4.30 1.63 19.83
N ASN A 33 3.78 2.76 19.32
CA ASN A 33 2.35 3.05 19.33
C ASN A 33 1.57 2.38 18.19
N TYR A 34 2.25 1.84 17.17
CA TYR A 34 1.59 1.13 16.06
C TYR A 34 1.19 -0.31 16.39
N CYS A 35 1.79 -0.92 17.42
CA CYS A 35 1.60 -2.32 17.77
C CYS A 35 1.33 -2.47 19.27
N PRO A 36 0.61 -3.51 19.71
CA PRO A 36 0.50 -3.83 21.13
C PRO A 36 1.88 -3.96 21.79
N PRO A 37 2.01 -3.68 23.11
CA PRO A 37 3.27 -3.79 23.83
C PRO A 37 3.96 -5.16 23.60
N GLY A 38 5.27 -5.13 23.38
CA GLY A 38 6.07 -6.34 23.15
C GLY A 38 6.04 -6.89 21.72
N LYS A 39 5.30 -6.26 20.78
CA LYS A 39 5.31 -6.66 19.36
C LYS A 39 6.02 -5.62 18.50
N ALA A 40 6.99 -6.07 17.69
CA ALA A 40 7.65 -5.23 16.71
C ALA A 40 6.81 -5.10 15.44
N ASN A 41 6.71 -3.88 14.90
CA ASN A 41 6.18 -3.71 13.56
C ASN A 41 7.10 -4.42 12.58
N VAL A 42 6.51 -5.13 11.64
CA VAL A 42 7.25 -5.98 10.72
C VAL A 42 8.10 -5.17 9.72
N GLY A 43 7.84 -3.87 9.52
CA GLY A 43 8.69 -2.95 8.77
C GLY A 43 9.80 -2.29 9.58
N CYS A 44 9.82 -2.45 10.91
CA CYS A 44 10.86 -1.85 11.76
C CYS A 44 12.22 -2.52 11.51
N ARG A 45 13.25 -1.73 11.17
CA ARG A 45 14.61 -2.22 10.85
C ARG A 45 14.63 -3.29 9.74
N CYS A 46 13.62 -3.31 8.89
CA CYS A 46 13.57 -4.22 7.77
C CYS A 46 14.53 -3.71 6.71
N LYS A 47 15.59 -4.46 6.40
CA LYS A 47 16.52 -4.07 5.34
C LYS A 47 15.87 -4.35 3.99
N PHE A 48 15.26 -3.32 3.41
CA PHE A 48 14.48 -3.42 2.18
C PHE A 48 15.28 -3.90 0.94
N ASN A 49 16.61 -3.96 1.06
CA ASN A 49 17.53 -4.37 -0.01
C ASN A 49 18.12 -5.78 0.20
N GLU A 50 17.73 -6.51 1.26
CA GLU A 50 18.26 -7.85 1.55
C GLU A 50 17.49 -8.99 0.86
N SER A 51 18.09 -10.20 0.88
CA SER A 51 17.44 -11.42 0.41
C SER A 51 16.12 -11.64 1.16
N TYR A 52 15.09 -12.09 0.44
CA TYR A 52 13.83 -12.52 1.02
C TYR A 52 14.05 -13.43 2.24
N GLY A 53 13.15 -13.31 3.22
CA GLY A 53 13.30 -13.96 4.53
C GLY A 53 13.59 -15.47 4.45
N THR A 54 14.02 -16.05 5.56
CA THR A 54 14.51 -17.44 5.63
C THR A 54 13.58 -18.49 5.01
N GLY A 55 12.27 -18.27 5.00
CA GLY A 55 11.28 -19.13 4.34
C GLY A 55 11.40 -19.23 2.81
N CYS A 56 12.13 -18.31 2.19
CA CYS A 56 12.44 -18.27 0.77
C CYS A 56 13.82 -18.87 0.43
N LYS A 57 14.58 -19.38 1.42
CA LYS A 57 15.90 -19.98 1.18
C LYS A 57 15.79 -21.16 0.21
N GLY A 58 16.66 -21.18 -0.80
CA GLY A 58 16.67 -22.22 -1.85
C GLY A 58 15.49 -22.13 -2.82
N LYS A 59 14.61 -21.14 -2.65
CA LYS A 59 13.60 -20.76 -3.64
C LYS A 59 14.15 -19.55 -4.39
N SER A 60 13.73 -19.34 -5.63
CA SER A 60 14.11 -18.16 -6.43
C SER A 60 12.99 -17.12 -6.41
N PRO A 61 12.76 -16.45 -5.25
CA PRO A 61 11.64 -15.51 -5.09
C PRO A 61 11.79 -14.31 -6.00
N LYS A 62 10.65 -13.78 -6.46
CA LYS A 62 10.55 -12.55 -7.22
C LYS A 62 9.47 -11.68 -6.60
N LEU A 63 9.76 -10.40 -6.43
CA LEU A 63 8.80 -9.42 -5.98
C LEU A 63 7.81 -9.18 -7.11
N HIS A 64 6.56 -9.57 -6.88
CA HIS A 64 5.48 -9.28 -7.81
C HIS A 64 4.84 -7.95 -7.44
N LYS A 65 5.10 -6.92 -8.25
CA LYS A 65 4.43 -5.63 -8.09
C LYS A 65 3.06 -5.69 -8.74
N PHE A 66 2.01 -5.49 -7.95
CA PHE A 66 0.65 -5.40 -8.47
C PHE A 66 0.53 -4.23 -9.44
N THR A 67 -0.07 -4.50 -10.59
CA THR A 67 -0.46 -3.46 -11.53
C THR A 67 -1.68 -2.71 -11.02
N LYS A 68 -2.00 -1.57 -11.66
CA LYS A 68 -3.27 -0.85 -11.40
C LYS A 68 -4.49 -1.74 -11.65
N LYS A 69 -4.44 -2.61 -12.68
CA LYS A 69 -5.52 -3.54 -13.00
C LYS A 69 -5.70 -4.58 -11.88
N ASP A 70 -4.61 -5.15 -11.38
CA ASP A 70 -4.68 -6.12 -10.27
C ASP A 70 -5.27 -5.48 -9.02
N SER A 71 -4.81 -4.26 -8.70
CA SER A 71 -5.30 -3.50 -7.55
C SER A 71 -6.81 -3.19 -7.65
N GLN A 72 -7.29 -2.82 -8.84
CA GLN A 72 -8.71 -2.59 -9.11
C GLN A 72 -9.53 -3.87 -9.03
N PHE A 73 -9.01 -4.97 -9.59
CA PHE A 73 -9.66 -6.27 -9.54
C PHE A 73 -9.82 -6.75 -8.09
N ILE A 74 -8.76 -6.67 -7.28
CA ILE A 74 -8.79 -7.03 -5.86
C ILE A 74 -9.82 -6.17 -5.12
N LEU A 75 -9.82 -4.85 -5.36
CA LEU A 75 -10.78 -3.93 -4.72
C LEU A 75 -12.23 -4.27 -5.08
N HIS A 76 -12.49 -4.52 -6.37
CA HIS A 76 -13.81 -4.90 -6.86
C HIS A 76 -14.29 -6.21 -6.24
N LEU A 77 -13.43 -7.25 -6.25
CA LEU A 77 -13.74 -8.55 -5.66
C LEU A 77 -14.08 -8.43 -4.18
N HIS A 78 -13.28 -7.68 -3.41
CA HIS A 78 -13.56 -7.48 -1.99
C HIS A 78 -14.90 -6.77 -1.76
N ASN A 79 -15.20 -5.71 -2.51
CA ASN A 79 -16.47 -5.00 -2.37
C ASN A 79 -17.66 -5.85 -2.78
N HIS A 80 -17.52 -6.68 -3.82
CA HIS A 80 -18.55 -7.62 -4.22
C HIS A 80 -18.86 -8.63 -3.11
N LEU A 81 -17.82 -9.27 -2.55
CA LEU A 81 -18.00 -10.23 -1.45
C LEU A 81 -18.57 -9.57 -0.18
N ARG A 82 -18.10 -8.37 0.16
CA ARG A 82 -18.65 -7.58 1.27
C ARG A 82 -20.11 -7.23 1.05
N HIS A 83 -20.52 -6.93 -0.17
CA HIS A 83 -21.91 -6.66 -0.52
C HIS A 83 -22.77 -7.91 -0.36
N LEU A 84 -22.33 -9.06 -0.87
CA LEU A 84 -23.04 -10.34 -0.68
C LEU A 84 -23.24 -10.66 0.81
N PHE A 85 -22.19 -10.49 1.61
CA PHE A 85 -22.27 -10.66 3.07
C PHE A 85 -23.25 -9.66 3.69
N ALA A 86 -23.15 -8.37 3.31
CA ALA A 86 -23.98 -7.31 3.88
C ALA A 86 -25.48 -7.51 3.61
N CYS A 87 -25.83 -8.05 2.45
CA CYS A 87 -27.22 -8.33 2.08
C CYS A 87 -27.76 -9.65 2.66
N GLY A 88 -26.94 -10.44 3.37
CA GLY A 88 -27.34 -11.75 3.91
C GLY A 88 -27.45 -12.83 2.83
N PHE A 89 -26.75 -12.69 1.71
CA PHE A 89 -26.71 -13.72 0.67
C PHE A 89 -25.73 -14.86 0.97
N ILE A 90 -25.07 -14.82 2.13
CA ILE A 90 -24.20 -15.89 2.60
C ILE A 90 -24.92 -16.66 3.70
N ASN A 91 -25.18 -17.95 3.45
CA ASN A 91 -25.88 -18.82 4.37
C ASN A 91 -25.24 -18.79 5.78
N SER A 92 -26.09 -18.80 6.81
CA SER A 92 -25.71 -18.75 8.24
C SER A 92 -25.22 -17.38 8.74
N PHE A 93 -25.27 -16.32 7.92
CA PHE A 93 -24.95 -14.96 8.36
C PHE A 93 -26.15 -14.04 8.16
N PHE A 94 -26.46 -13.26 9.20
CA PHE A 94 -27.45 -12.20 9.09
C PHE A 94 -26.91 -11.03 8.27
N PRO A 95 -27.78 -10.27 7.58
CA PRO A 95 -27.40 -9.02 6.92
C PRO A 95 -26.68 -8.06 7.88
N ALA A 96 -25.70 -7.32 7.36
CA ALA A 96 -24.94 -6.36 8.15
C ALA A 96 -25.67 -5.02 8.23
N VAL A 97 -25.84 -4.48 9.45
CA VAL A 97 -26.41 -3.13 9.65
C VAL A 97 -25.54 -2.04 9.00
N ARG A 98 -24.22 -2.24 8.97
CA ARG A 98 -23.28 -1.30 8.34
C ARG A 98 -22.06 -2.03 7.76
N MET A 99 -21.94 -2.01 6.44
CA MET A 99 -20.76 -2.53 5.72
C MET A 99 -20.21 -1.46 4.78
N VAL A 100 -19.08 -0.86 5.13
CA VAL A 100 -18.48 0.24 4.33
C VAL A 100 -17.79 -0.32 3.09
N GLN A 101 -17.94 0.39 1.96
CA GLN A 101 -17.24 0.07 0.73
C GLN A 101 -15.77 0.52 0.81
N LEU A 102 -14.86 -0.33 0.35
CA LEU A 102 -13.46 0.03 0.19
C LEU A 102 -13.32 0.94 -1.03
N VAL A 103 -12.79 2.14 -0.83
CA VAL A 103 -12.69 3.17 -1.90
C VAL A 103 -11.39 3.11 -2.69
N ARG A 104 -10.33 2.53 -2.13
CA ARG A 104 -9.03 2.44 -2.78
C ARG A 104 -8.23 1.26 -2.27
N TYR A 105 -7.44 0.66 -3.14
CA TYR A 105 -6.36 -0.23 -2.76
C TYR A 105 -5.23 0.58 -2.11
N PHE A 106 -4.87 0.26 -0.86
CA PHE A 106 -3.80 0.93 -0.15
C PHE A 106 -2.46 0.24 -0.43
N SER A 107 -1.67 0.79 -1.37
CA SER A 107 -0.36 0.23 -1.73
C SER A 107 0.58 0.10 -0.54
N ARG A 108 0.52 1.02 0.44
CA ARG A 108 1.33 0.95 1.68
C ARG A 108 1.09 -0.31 2.52
N ILE A 109 -0.10 -0.91 2.47
CA ILE A 109 -0.35 -2.19 3.16
C ILE A 109 0.22 -3.35 2.33
N ALA A 110 0.32 -3.17 1.01
CA ALA A 110 0.78 -4.16 0.05
C ALA A 110 2.29 -4.12 -0.25
N GLU A 111 2.98 -3.05 0.12
CA GLU A 111 4.42 -2.88 -0.04
C GLU A 111 5.15 -3.79 0.96
N ARG A 112 5.44 -5.01 0.50
CA ARG A 112 6.30 -6.03 1.10
C ARG A 112 6.79 -7.00 0.03
#